data_AF-A0A089WQQ1-F1
#
_entry.id   AF-A0A089WQQ1-F1
#
_cell.length_a   1.000
_cell.length_b   1.000
_cell.length_c   1.000
_cell.angle_alpha   90.00
_cell.angle_beta   90.00
_cell.angle_gamma   90.00
#
_symmetry.space_group_name_H-M   'P 1'
#
loop_
_entity.id
_entity.type
_entity.pdbx_description
1 polymer ?
#
loop_
_entity_poly.entity_id
_entity_poly.type
_entity_poly.pdbx_seq_one_letter_code
_entity_poly.pdbx_strand_id
1 'polypeptide(L)' 'MNPITQLEQSIERLGRVADGLDAISPCPTSRLLLVTWLAERLRSEAELERAEHQLPALPDTLVADYRAWIAKGGRD' A
#
# COMPACT_ATOMS: atom_id res chain seq x y z
N MET A 1 22.86 -3.95 9.68
CA MET A 1 21.98 -2.88 9.15
C MET A 1 21.36 -2.13 10.31
N ASN A 2 21.20 -0.81 10.17
CA ASN A 2 20.61 0.03 11.20
C ASN A 2 19.08 -0.11 11.15
N PRO A 3 18.38 -0.46 12.24
CA PRO A 3 16.93 -0.70 12.23
C PRO A 3 16.10 0.49 11.70
N ILE A 4 16.60 1.71 11.88
CA ILE A 4 15.96 2.92 11.36
C ILE A 4 15.96 2.92 9.82
N THR A 5 17.08 2.54 9.20
CA THR A 5 17.21 2.49 7.74
C THR A 5 16.29 1.46 7.10
N GLN A 6 16.03 0.33 7.76
CA GLN A 6 15.08 -0.67 7.27
C GLN A 6 13.63 -0.18 7.36
N LEU A 7 13.30 0.58 8.40
CA LEU A 7 11.99 1.21 8.54
C LEU A 7 11.75 2.28 7.47
N GLU A 8 12.74 3.14 7.21
CA GLU A 8 12.68 4.16 6.16
C GLU A 8 12.42 3.52 4.78
N GLN A 9 13.18 2.46 4.45
CA GLN A 9 12.99 1.71 3.20
C GLN A 9 11.58 1.09 3.11
N SER A 10 11.07 0.54 4.21
CA SER A 10 9.72 -0.04 4.23
C SER A 10 8.64 1.02 3.98
N ILE A 11 8.79 2.21 4.57
CA ILE A 11 7.88 3.35 4.35
C ILE A 11 7.92 3.81 2.89
N GLU A 12 9.11 3.93 2.29
CA GLU A 12 9.25 4.30 0.88
C GLU A 12 8.61 3.27 -0.06
N ARG A 13 8.78 1.98 0.22
CA ARG A 13 8.16 0.88 -0.54
C ARG A 13 6.64 0.92 -0.45
N LEU A 14 6.09 1.11 0.75
CA LEU A 14 4.64 1.30 0.96
C LEU A 14 4.13 2.52 0.20
N GLY A 15 4.90 3.61 0.16
CA GLY A 15 4.60 4.79 -0.64
C GLY A 15 4.44 4.45 -2.13
N ARG A 16 5.37 3.68 -2.70
CA ARG A 16 5.30 3.26 -4.11
C ARG A 16 4.09 2.37 -4.42
N VAL A 17 3.75 1.46 -3.51
CA VAL A 17 2.52 0.64 -3.64
C VAL A 17 1.26 1.52 -3.54
N ALA A 18 1.26 2.52 -2.65
CA ALA A 18 0.18 3.49 -2.55
C ALA A 18 0.01 4.30 -3.84
N ASP A 19 1.10 4.76 -4.46
CA ASP A 19 1.04 5.44 -5.77
C ASP A 19 0.44 4.54 -6.85
N GLY A 20 0.78 3.25 -6.85
CA GLY A 20 0.18 2.27 -7.76
C GLY A 20 -1.34 2.12 -7.57
N LEU A 21 -1.82 2.10 -6.32
CA LEU A 21 -3.26 2.05 -6.04
C LEU A 21 -3.97 3.35 -6.42
N ASP A 22 -3.36 4.50 -6.13
CA ASP A 22 -3.90 5.82 -6.44
C ASP A 22 -4.04 6.04 -7.95
N ALA A 23 -3.10 5.49 -8.74
CA ALA A 23 -3.18 5.49 -10.20
C ALA A 23 -4.32 4.63 -10.76
N ILE A 24 -4.72 3.56 -10.06
CA ILE A 24 -5.85 2.70 -10.45
C ILE A 24 -7.19 3.38 -10.14
N SER A 25 -7.29 3.99 -8.96
CA SER A 25 -8.44 4.77 -8.55
C SER A 25 -8.00 5.79 -7.50
N PRO A 26 -8.28 7.09 -7.69
CA PRO A 26 -7.83 8.11 -6.77
C PRO A 26 -8.39 7.86 -5.37
N CYS A 27 -7.50 7.92 -4.38
CA CYS A 27 -7.84 7.72 -2.99
C CYS A 27 -8.64 8.93 -2.49
N PRO A 28 -9.86 8.75 -1.97
CA PRO A 28 -10.66 9.87 -1.46
C PRO A 28 -10.14 10.40 -0.11
N THR A 29 -9.10 9.80 0.44
CA THR A 29 -8.55 10.11 1.77
C THR A 29 -7.07 10.45 1.70
N SER A 30 -6.49 10.85 2.84
CA SER A 30 -5.09 11.22 2.94
C SER A 30 -4.16 10.07 2.57
N ARG A 31 -3.07 10.36 1.85
CA ARG A 31 -1.98 9.41 1.56
C ARG A 31 -1.50 8.66 2.79
N LEU A 32 -1.42 9.34 3.94
CA LEU A 32 -1.05 8.73 5.22
C LEU A 32 -1.97 7.56 5.60
N LEU A 33 -3.28 7.70 5.41
CA LEU A 33 -4.23 6.63 5.71
C LEU A 33 -4.10 5.45 4.75
N LEU A 34 -3.82 5.71 3.48
CA LEU A 34 -3.52 4.65 2.51
C LEU A 34 -2.25 3.88 2.87
N VAL A 35 -1.18 4.58 3.27
CA VAL A 35 0.06 3.96 3.71
C VAL A 35 -0.15 3.13 4.99
N THR A 36 -0.91 3.65 5.96
CA THR A 36 -1.26 2.89 7.18
C THR A 36 -2.07 1.65 6.85
N TRP A 37 -3.10 1.79 6.00
CA TRP A 37 -3.93 0.67 5.54
C TRP A 37 -3.11 -0.41 4.80
N LEU A 38 -2.11 0.00 4.01
CA LEU A 38 -1.17 -0.91 3.37
C LEU A 38 -0.26 -1.59 4.39
N ALA A 39 0.25 -0.87 5.39
CA ALA A 39 1.10 -1.44 6.43
C ALA A 39 0.35 -2.51 7.25
N GLU A 40 -0.96 -2.33 7.46
CA GLU A 40 -1.80 -3.31 8.15
C GLU A 40 -2.08 -4.57 7.34
N ARG A 41 -2.07 -4.48 6.00
CA ARG A 41 -2.31 -5.60 5.07
C ARG A 41 -1.03 -6.31 4.66
N LEU A 42 0.03 -5.55 4.40
CA LEU A 42 1.35 -6.04 3.99
C LEU A 42 2.24 -6.11 5.23
N ARG A 43 1.87 -6.98 6.17
CA ARG A 43 2.53 -7.10 7.49
C ARG A 43 3.92 -7.70 7.38
N SER A 44 4.23 -8.33 6.26
CA SER A 44 5.52 -8.98 6.00
C SER A 44 6.28 -8.25 4.90
N GLU A 45 7.60 -8.14 5.06
CA GLU A 45 8.50 -7.57 4.04
C GLU A 45 8.38 -8.30 2.69
N ALA A 46 8.15 -9.63 2.72
CA ALA A 46 7.92 -10.44 1.52
C ALA A 46 6.60 -10.10 0.79
N GLU A 47 5.55 -9.73 1.53
CA GLU A 47 4.27 -9.32 0.94
C GLU A 47 4.40 -7.95 0.28
N LEU A 48 5.10 -7.03 0.95
CA LEU A 48 5.41 -5.71 0.42
C LEU A 48 6.28 -5.80 -0.83
N GLU A 49 7.32 -6.64 -0.81
CA GLU A 49 8.18 -6.88 -1.97
C GLU A 49 7.40 -7.46 -3.14
N ARG A 50 6.54 -8.44 -2.88
CA ARG A 50 5.70 -9.03 -3.91
C ARG A 50 4.75 -8.01 -4.53
N ALA A 51 4.09 -7.18 -3.70
CA ALA A 51 3.21 -6.13 -4.20
C ALA A 51 3.98 -5.10 -5.05
N GLU A 52 5.17 -4.69 -4.59
CA GLU A 52 6.04 -3.77 -5.31
C GLU A 52 6.54 -4.33 -6.66
N HIS A 53 6.99 -5.58 -6.71
CA HIS A 53 7.44 -6.24 -7.95
C HIS A 53 6.33 -6.40 -8.98
N GLN A 54 5.08 -6.39 -8.56
CA GLN A 54 3.93 -6.49 -9.45
C GLN A 54 3.49 -5.12 -10.00
N LEU A 55 4.09 -4.00 -9.55
CA LEU A 55 3.80 -2.69 -10.13
C LEU A 55 4.13 -2.65 -11.64
N PRO A 56 3.28 -2.00 -12.48
CA PRO A 56 2.08 -1.24 -12.12
C PRO A 56 0.81 -2.09 -11.93
N ALA A 57 0.85 -3.38 -12.25
CA ALA A 57 -0.26 -4.32 -12.17
C ALA A 57 -0.33 -5.00 -10.79
N LEU A 58 -0.74 -4.24 -9.77
CA LEU A 58 -0.88 -4.73 -8.40
C LEU A 58 -1.76 -5.99 -8.30
N PRO A 59 -1.56 -6.84 -7.26
CA PRO A 59 -2.35 -8.04 -7.07
C PRO A 59 -3.85 -7.76 -7.07
N ASP A 60 -4.65 -8.53 -7.82
CA ASP A 60 -6.10 -8.34 -7.93
C ASP A 60 -6.81 -8.33 -6.57
N THR A 61 -6.36 -9.16 -5.63
CA THR A 61 -6.90 -9.20 -4.26
C THR A 61 -6.68 -7.86 -3.55
N LEU A 62 -5.48 -7.30 -3.64
CA LEU A 62 -5.15 -6.00 -3.04
C LEU A 62 -5.95 -4.86 -3.68
N VAL A 63 -6.12 -4.90 -5.01
CA VAL A 63 -6.93 -3.91 -5.74
C VAL A 63 -8.41 -4.02 -5.35
N ALA A 64 -8.94 -5.23 -5.22
CA ALA A 64 -10.32 -5.45 -4.79
C ALA A 64 -10.56 -4.95 -3.35
N ASP A 65 -9.65 -5.26 -2.43
CA ASP A 65 -9.70 -4.76 -1.05
C ASP A 65 -9.59 -3.24 -1.00
N TYR A 66 -8.69 -2.65 -1.79
CA TYR A 66 -8.53 -1.20 -1.88
C TYR A 66 -9.83 -0.55 -2.37
N ARG A 67 -10.45 -1.07 -3.42
CA ARG A 67 -11.74 -0.59 -3.94
C ARG A 67 -12.85 -0.68 -2.91
N ALA A 68 -12.93 -1.78 -2.16
CA ALA A 68 -13.90 -1.95 -1.09
C ALA A 68 -13.68 -0.94 0.05
N TRP A 69 -12.43 -0.67 0.40
CA TRP A 69 -12.06 0.28 1.46
C TRP A 69 -12.33 1.73 1.06
N ILE A 70 -11.98 2.15 -0.17
CA ILE A 70 -12.31 3.51 -0.64
C ILE A 70 -13.81 3.72 -0.80
N ALA A 71 -14.57 2.68 -1.17
CA ALA A 71 -16.03 2.75 -1.24
C ALA A 71 -16.68 2.99 0.14
N LYS A 72 -16.02 2.56 1.22
CA LYS A 72 -16.41 2.88 2.61
C LYS A 72 -15.89 4.24 3.10
N GLY A 73 -15.25 5.03 2.24
CA GLY A 73 -14.69 6.34 2.58
C GLY A 73 -13.33 6.29 3.25
N GLY A 74 -12.55 5.23 3.02
CA GLY A 74 -11.21 5.10 3.59
C GLY A 74 -11.22 4.83 5.10
N ARG A 75 -12.25 4.11 5.58
CA ARG A 75 -12.43 3.70 6.97
C ARG A 75 -12.68 2.21 6.99
N ASP A 76 -11.96 1.51 7.87
CA ASP A 76 -12.18 0.10 8.18
C ASP A 76 -12.95 -0.01 9.50
#